data_AF-F6IHK0-F1
#
_entry.id   AF-F6IHK0-F1
#
_cell.length_a   1.000
_cell.length_b   1.000
_cell.length_c   1.000
_cell.angle_alpha   90.00
_cell.angle_beta   90.00
_cell.angle_gamma   90.00
#
_symmetry.space_group_name_H-M   'P 1'
#
loop_
_entity.id
_entity.type
_entity.pdbx_description
1 polymer ?
#
loop_
_entity_poly.entity_id
_entity_poly.type
_entity_poly.pdbx_seq_one_letter_code
_entity_poly.pdbx_strand_id
1 'polypeptide(L)'
;MFIRSDRLFLRPAWPEDLQELETLIAHDSAACNLASACWPCAHEDALRFVAHEQAHALPQFLMTVPGADGARIVGCIGLDRCGDEVELCYWIAPDHRGRGYAREAVKAVVELAWSLGHARIVANHFVDSPASGRVLHDAGFRRTGRVAERYSVARKRVFPAREYVLTPAGSGGFDDEMNGLAAGGDQKRAA
;
A
#
# COMPACT_ATOMS: atom_id res chain seq x y z
N MET A 1 -1.73 -0.66 -18.36
CA MET A 1 -0.58 0.27 -18.23
C MET A 1 0.65 -0.52 -17.79
N PHE A 2 1.86 -0.05 -18.11
CA PHE A 2 3.11 -0.67 -17.66
C PHE A 2 4.03 0.42 -17.11
N ILE A 3 4.79 0.12 -16.05
CA ILE A 3 5.78 1.03 -15.49
C ILE A 3 7.11 0.30 -15.40
N ARG A 4 8.17 0.96 -15.86
CA ARG A 4 9.54 0.48 -15.67
C ARG A 4 10.25 1.44 -14.73
N SER A 5 10.79 0.92 -13.65
CA SER A 5 11.73 1.62 -12.78
C SER A 5 13.14 1.06 -12.97
N ASP A 6 14.07 1.42 -12.09
CA ASP A 6 15.47 1.00 -12.18
C ASP A 6 15.63 -0.53 -12.18
N ARG A 7 14.88 -1.21 -11.29
CA ARG A 7 14.99 -2.65 -11.07
C ARG A 7 13.67 -3.41 -11.27
N LEU A 8 12.54 -2.72 -11.17
CA LEU A 8 11.22 -3.34 -11.27
C LEU A 8 10.58 -3.09 -12.63
N PHE A 9 9.83 -4.09 -13.07
CA PHE A 9 8.81 -3.95 -14.10
C PHE A 9 7.43 -4.18 -13.47
N LEU A 10 6.60 -3.14 -13.47
CA LEU A 10 5.25 -3.15 -12.95
C LEU A 10 4.28 -3.38 -14.10
N ARG A 11 3.51 -4.47 -14.03
CA ARG A 11 2.58 -4.87 -15.09
C ARG A 11 1.26 -5.38 -14.51
N PRO A 12 0.17 -5.37 -15.29
CA PRO A 12 -1.05 -6.06 -14.90
C PRO A 12 -0.78 -7.56 -14.68
N ALA A 13 -1.63 -8.17 -13.87
CA ALA A 13 -1.67 -9.62 -13.73
C ALA A 13 -2.36 -10.24 -14.94
N TRP A 14 -1.95 -11.45 -15.29
CA TRP A 14 -2.58 -12.29 -16.31
C TRP A 14 -2.89 -13.68 -15.75
N PRO A 15 -3.80 -14.45 -16.37
CA PRO A 15 -4.14 -15.80 -15.92
C PRO A 15 -2.93 -16.73 -15.74
N GLU A 16 -1.88 -16.53 -16.53
CA GLU A 16 -0.64 -17.32 -16.47
C GLU A 16 0.15 -17.10 -15.17
N ASP A 17 -0.09 -16.01 -14.45
CA ASP A 17 0.57 -15.70 -13.16
C ASP A 17 -0.01 -16.50 -12.00
N LEU A 18 -1.17 -17.13 -12.18
CA LEU A 18 -1.95 -17.73 -11.09
C LEU A 18 -1.14 -18.74 -10.28
N GLN A 19 -0.38 -19.61 -10.96
CA GLN A 19 0.39 -20.66 -10.29
C GLN A 19 1.53 -20.09 -9.43
N GLU A 20 2.25 -19.08 -9.93
CA GLU A 20 3.32 -18.42 -9.18
C GLU A 20 2.73 -17.63 -8.00
N LEU A 21 1.59 -16.94 -8.20
CA LEU A 21 0.88 -16.24 -7.13
C LEU A 21 0.40 -17.18 -6.03
N GLU A 22 -0.23 -18.30 -6.37
CA GLU A 22 -0.66 -19.32 -5.39
C GLU A 22 0.51 -19.83 -4.56
N THR A 23 1.63 -20.09 -5.22
CA THR A 23 2.86 -20.53 -4.54
C THR A 23 3.29 -19.46 -3.54
N LEU A 24 3.38 -18.21 -3.97
CA LEU A 24 3.76 -17.08 -3.12
C LEU A 24 2.80 -16.85 -1.93
N ILE A 25 1.50 -16.96 -2.16
CA ILE A 25 0.46 -16.84 -1.14
C ILE A 25 0.58 -17.97 -0.11
N ALA A 26 0.80 -19.20 -0.56
CA ALA A 26 0.97 -20.35 0.33
C ALA A 26 2.22 -20.21 1.23
N HIS A 27 3.31 -19.66 0.68
CA HIS A 27 4.56 -19.45 1.43
C HIS A 27 4.46 -18.29 2.44
N ASP A 28 3.53 -17.35 2.27
CA ASP A 28 3.50 -16.11 3.05
C ASP A 28 2.07 -15.63 3.41
N SER A 29 1.16 -16.58 3.64
CA SER A 29 -0.26 -16.30 3.91
C SER A 29 -0.50 -15.38 5.12
N ALA A 30 0.50 -15.17 5.98
CA ALA A 30 0.41 -14.35 7.19
C ALA A 30 0.82 -12.87 7.03
N ALA A 31 1.44 -12.47 5.90
CA ALA A 31 2.17 -11.19 5.84
C ALA A 31 1.58 -10.13 4.90
N CYS A 32 0.26 -10.00 4.87
CA CYS A 32 -0.35 -8.73 4.48
C CYS A 32 -0.04 -7.69 5.58
N ASN A 33 1.08 -6.98 5.45
CA ASN A 33 1.53 -5.94 6.38
C ASN A 33 0.72 -4.63 6.26
N LEU A 34 -0.28 -4.62 5.39
CA LEU A 34 -1.21 -3.51 5.18
C LEU A 34 -2.62 -3.91 5.58
N ALA A 35 -3.34 -2.89 6.00
CA ALA A 35 -4.62 -3.03 6.67
C ALA A 35 -5.82 -3.12 5.71
N SER A 36 -5.56 -3.12 4.40
CA SER A 36 -6.57 -3.15 3.35
C SER A 36 -6.37 -4.37 2.45
N ALA A 37 -7.47 -4.83 1.87
CA ALA A 37 -7.63 -6.15 1.24
C ALA A 37 -7.17 -6.21 -0.22
N CYS A 38 -6.32 -5.29 -0.67
CA CYS A 38 -5.91 -5.20 -2.08
C CYS A 38 -5.01 -6.35 -2.56
N TRP A 39 -4.82 -7.41 -1.76
CA TRP A 39 -3.94 -8.53 -2.10
C TRP A 39 -4.59 -9.90 -1.90
N PRO A 40 -4.43 -10.82 -2.86
CA PRO A 40 -4.81 -12.21 -2.68
C PRO A 40 -4.18 -12.86 -1.48
N CYS A 41 -5.02 -13.37 -0.59
CA CYS A 41 -4.59 -14.11 0.59
C CYS A 41 -5.18 -15.53 0.60
N ALA A 42 -6.06 -15.83 -0.34
CA ALA A 42 -6.52 -17.17 -0.68
C ALA A 42 -6.49 -17.40 -2.21
N HIS A 43 -6.60 -18.66 -2.62
CA HIS A 43 -6.70 -19.07 -4.03
C HIS A 43 -7.80 -18.33 -4.79
N GLU A 44 -9.00 -18.21 -4.19
CA GLU A 44 -10.11 -17.47 -4.81
C GLU A 44 -9.79 -16.00 -5.03
N ASP A 45 -9.02 -15.38 -4.14
CA ASP A 45 -8.61 -13.99 -4.32
C ASP A 45 -7.57 -13.88 -5.44
N ALA A 46 -6.71 -14.88 -5.61
CA ALA A 46 -5.72 -14.91 -6.68
C ALA A 46 -6.42 -15.02 -8.04
N LEU A 47 -7.41 -15.90 -8.14
CA LEU A 47 -8.30 -16.01 -9.31
C LEU A 47 -8.99 -14.69 -9.62
N ARG A 48 -9.60 -14.05 -8.60
CA ARG A 48 -10.23 -12.74 -8.79
C ARG A 48 -9.21 -11.71 -9.28
N PHE A 49 -8.00 -11.69 -8.71
CA PHE A 49 -6.98 -10.71 -9.05
C PHE A 49 -6.48 -10.84 -10.50
N VAL A 50 -6.22 -12.06 -10.98
CA VAL A 50 -5.77 -12.29 -12.38
C VAL A 50 -6.88 -12.11 -13.40
N ALA A 51 -8.15 -12.29 -13.00
CA ALA A 51 -9.32 -12.11 -13.85
C ALA A 51 -9.91 -10.68 -13.77
N HIS A 52 -9.44 -9.85 -12.85
CA HIS A 52 -10.04 -8.54 -12.59
C HIS A 52 -9.70 -7.55 -13.71
N GLU A 53 -10.75 -7.01 -14.35
CA GLU A 53 -10.61 -5.86 -15.23
C GLU A 53 -10.36 -4.61 -14.38
N GLN A 54 -9.17 -4.03 -14.55
CA GLN A 54 -8.75 -2.90 -13.72
C GLN A 54 -9.39 -1.59 -14.17
N ALA A 55 -9.94 -0.85 -13.21
CA ALA A 55 -10.34 0.52 -13.45
C ALA A 55 -9.12 1.37 -13.80
N HIS A 56 -9.19 2.15 -14.88
CA HIS A 56 -8.07 2.99 -15.34
C HIS A 56 -7.52 3.91 -14.24
N ALA A 57 -8.39 4.45 -13.38
CA ALA A 57 -8.00 5.33 -12.28
C ALA A 57 -7.43 4.59 -11.06
N LEU A 58 -7.64 3.28 -10.94
CA LEU A 58 -7.22 2.48 -9.77
C LEU A 58 -6.41 1.26 -10.24
N PRO A 59 -5.25 1.47 -10.89
CA PRO A 59 -4.49 0.37 -11.44
C PRO A 59 -3.82 -0.46 -10.34
N GLN A 60 -3.69 -1.76 -10.60
CA GLN A 60 -2.99 -2.72 -9.77
C GLN A 60 -1.91 -3.42 -10.58
N PHE A 61 -0.76 -3.66 -9.98
CA PHE A 61 0.42 -4.17 -10.66
C PHE A 61 1.05 -5.33 -9.89
N LEU A 62 1.49 -6.33 -10.64
CA LEU A 62 2.54 -7.23 -10.21
C LEU A 62 3.88 -6.53 -10.37
N MET A 63 4.72 -6.63 -9.33
CA MET A 63 6.12 -6.24 -9.39
C MET A 63 6.93 -7.43 -9.88
N THR A 64 7.67 -7.26 -10.95
CA THR A 64 8.53 -8.31 -11.50
C THR A 64 9.98 -7.86 -11.61
N VAL A 65 10.90 -8.81 -11.42
CA VAL A 65 12.33 -8.63 -11.68
C VAL A 65 12.83 -9.70 -12.65
N PRO A 66 13.85 -9.42 -13.48
CA PRO A 66 14.46 -10.45 -14.31
C PRO A 66 15.03 -11.61 -13.46
N GLY A 67 14.78 -12.84 -13.89
CA GLY A 67 15.34 -14.07 -13.31
C GLY A 67 15.89 -15.00 -14.40
N ALA A 68 16.60 -16.06 -13.98
CA ALA A 68 17.23 -17.01 -14.90
C ALA A 68 16.21 -17.71 -15.82
N ASP A 69 15.05 -18.06 -15.28
CA ASP A 69 13.97 -18.75 -15.99
C ASP A 69 12.86 -17.81 -16.46
N GLY A 70 13.14 -16.50 -16.53
CA GLY A 70 12.14 -15.47 -16.85
C GLY A 70 11.89 -14.50 -15.70
N ALA A 71 10.97 -13.56 -15.92
CA ALA A 71 10.62 -12.55 -14.92
C ALA A 71 9.91 -13.21 -13.73
N ARG A 72 10.34 -12.89 -12.50
CA ARG A 72 9.79 -13.44 -11.26
C ARG A 72 8.97 -12.40 -10.53
N ILE A 73 7.85 -12.81 -9.95
CA ILE A 73 6.98 -11.95 -9.15
C ILE A 73 7.63 -11.75 -7.79
N VAL A 74 7.95 -10.50 -7.46
CA VAL A 74 8.57 -10.12 -6.17
C VAL A 74 7.58 -9.45 -5.21
N GLY A 75 6.38 -9.16 -5.69
CA GLY A 75 5.36 -8.47 -4.94
C GLY A 75 4.28 -7.86 -5.83
N CYS A 76 3.51 -6.96 -5.25
CA CYS A 76 2.46 -6.23 -5.93
C CYS A 76 2.27 -4.84 -5.34
N ILE A 77 1.66 -3.97 -6.11
CA ILE A 77 1.24 -2.65 -5.64
C ILE A 77 0.03 -2.19 -6.43
N GLY A 78 -0.87 -1.45 -5.82
CA GLY A 78 -1.97 -0.85 -6.52
C GLY A 78 -2.65 0.25 -5.74
N LEU A 79 -3.59 0.88 -6.43
CA LEU A 79 -4.55 1.80 -5.85
C LEU A 79 -5.90 1.09 -5.75
N ASP A 80 -6.62 1.36 -4.67
CA ASP A 80 -7.97 0.86 -4.46
C ASP A 80 -8.83 1.94 -3.81
N ARG A 81 -10.15 1.76 -3.83
CA ARG A 81 -11.09 2.67 -3.21
C ARG A 81 -11.32 2.27 -1.75
N CYS A 82 -11.07 3.19 -0.83
CA CYS A 82 -11.37 3.03 0.59
C CYS A 82 -12.34 4.13 1.02
N GLY A 83 -13.65 3.86 0.90
CA GLY A 83 -14.69 4.88 1.08
C GLY A 83 -14.59 5.94 -0.02
N ASP A 84 -14.44 7.19 0.38
CA ASP A 84 -14.27 8.33 -0.54
C ASP A 84 -12.81 8.60 -0.90
N GLU A 85 -11.87 7.84 -0.33
CA GLU A 85 -10.43 8.01 -0.50
C GLU A 85 -9.83 6.97 -1.45
N VAL A 86 -8.66 7.30 -2.01
CA VAL A 86 -7.84 6.37 -2.79
C VAL A 86 -6.72 5.85 -1.91
N GLU A 87 -6.71 4.53 -1.69
CA GLU A 87 -5.74 3.86 -0.84
C GLU A 87 -4.66 3.18 -1.67
N LEU A 88 -3.40 3.44 -1.34
CA LEU A 88 -2.26 2.72 -1.89
C LEU A 88 -1.95 1.50 -1.02
N CYS A 89 -1.87 0.34 -1.68
CA CYS A 89 -1.49 -0.91 -1.05
C CYS A 89 -0.38 -1.62 -1.82
N TYR A 90 0.51 -2.29 -1.10
CA TYR A 90 1.56 -3.13 -1.66
C TYR A 90 1.88 -4.32 -0.75
N TRP A 91 2.41 -5.37 -1.35
CA TRP A 91 2.98 -6.53 -0.66
C TRP A 91 4.28 -6.93 -1.33
N ILE A 92 5.24 -7.44 -0.55
CA ILE A 92 6.54 -7.93 -1.02
C ILE A 92 6.73 -9.35 -0.50
N ALA A 93 7.03 -10.25 -1.41
CA ALA A 93 7.34 -11.64 -1.13
C ALA A 93 8.51 -11.75 -0.13
N PRO A 94 8.46 -12.69 0.84
CA PRO A 94 9.43 -12.77 1.94
C PRO A 94 10.90 -12.69 1.51
N ASP A 95 11.25 -13.47 0.49
CA ASP A 95 12.62 -13.59 -0.02
C ASP A 95 13.15 -12.31 -0.68
N HIS A 96 12.25 -11.37 -0.97
CA HIS A 96 12.53 -10.11 -1.65
C HIS A 96 12.42 -8.89 -0.73
N ARG A 97 12.09 -9.08 0.57
CA ARG A 97 12.06 -8.00 1.57
C ARG A 97 13.46 -7.45 1.85
N GLY A 98 13.51 -6.20 2.33
CA GLY A 98 14.78 -5.54 2.67
C GLY A 98 15.62 -5.08 1.47
N ARG A 99 15.22 -5.38 0.22
CA ARG A 99 15.94 -4.99 -1.00
C ARG A 99 15.54 -3.62 -1.57
N GLY A 100 14.60 -2.95 -0.91
CA GLY A 100 14.12 -1.61 -1.31
C GLY A 100 13.05 -1.60 -2.42
N TYR A 101 12.56 -2.77 -2.87
CA TYR A 101 11.54 -2.85 -3.93
C TYR A 101 10.23 -2.14 -3.56
N ALA A 102 9.76 -2.24 -2.31
CA ALA A 102 8.57 -1.52 -1.87
C ALA A 102 8.69 0.00 -2.07
N ARG A 103 9.84 0.59 -1.68
CA ARG A 103 10.09 2.03 -1.81
C ARG A 103 10.10 2.47 -3.27
N GLU A 104 10.73 1.68 -4.13
CA GLU A 104 10.81 1.93 -5.57
C GLU A 104 9.43 1.86 -6.22
N ALA A 105 8.66 0.83 -5.93
CA ALA A 105 7.31 0.65 -6.44
C ALA A 105 6.34 1.75 -5.96
N VAL A 106 6.38 2.10 -4.67
CA VAL A 106 5.52 3.15 -4.10
C VAL A 106 5.76 4.48 -4.80
N LYS A 107 7.00 4.87 -5.04
CA LYS A 107 7.32 6.11 -5.76
C LYS A 107 6.74 6.10 -7.18
N ALA A 108 6.95 5.01 -7.92
CA ALA A 108 6.46 4.87 -9.29
C ALA A 108 4.92 4.95 -9.37
N VAL A 109 4.21 4.30 -8.44
CA VAL A 109 2.74 4.30 -8.43
C VAL A 109 2.17 5.63 -7.94
N VAL A 110 2.84 6.32 -7.01
CA VAL A 110 2.46 7.68 -6.59
C VAL A 110 2.57 8.67 -7.76
N GLU A 111 3.66 8.63 -8.53
CA GLU A 111 3.82 9.47 -9.72
C GLU A 111 2.73 9.19 -10.76
N LEU A 112 2.42 7.91 -11.00
CA LEU A 112 1.30 7.52 -11.85
C LEU A 112 -0.03 8.07 -11.30
N ALA A 113 -0.28 7.94 -10.00
CA ALA A 113 -1.52 8.40 -9.38
C ALA A 113 -1.77 9.90 -9.62
N TRP A 114 -0.73 10.72 -9.53
CA TRP A 114 -0.81 12.14 -9.86
C TRP A 114 -1.10 12.39 -11.34
N SER A 115 -0.48 11.62 -12.25
CA SER A 115 -0.79 11.72 -13.68
C SER A 115 -2.23 11.29 -14.02
N LEU A 116 -2.83 10.44 -13.19
CA LEU A 116 -4.24 10.02 -13.29
C LEU A 116 -5.22 11.03 -12.66
N GLY A 117 -4.71 12.13 -12.07
CA GLY A 117 -5.53 13.21 -11.52
C GLY A 117 -5.97 13.02 -10.07
N HIS A 118 -5.39 12.06 -9.34
CA HIS A 118 -5.65 11.95 -7.90
C HIS A 118 -5.12 13.18 -7.17
N ALA A 119 -5.89 13.71 -6.22
CA ALA A 119 -5.47 14.87 -5.42
C ALA A 119 -4.90 14.46 -4.05
N ARG A 120 -5.19 13.22 -3.64
CA ARG A 120 -4.89 12.70 -2.30
C ARG A 120 -4.80 11.18 -2.35
N ILE A 121 -3.82 10.63 -1.65
CA ILE A 121 -3.63 9.18 -1.51
C ILE A 121 -3.47 8.88 -0.03
N VAL A 122 -4.21 7.89 0.46
CA VAL A 122 -4.05 7.35 1.81
C VAL A 122 -3.31 6.03 1.77
N ALA A 123 -2.66 5.67 2.86
CA ALA A 123 -2.06 4.34 3.03
C ALA A 123 -2.13 3.92 4.50
N ASN A 124 -2.46 2.65 4.74
CA ASN A 124 -2.59 2.12 6.09
C ASN A 124 -1.69 0.90 6.29
N HIS A 125 -0.88 0.92 7.35
CA HIS A 125 -0.11 -0.26 7.77
C HIS A 125 -0.47 -0.70 9.18
N PHE A 126 -0.42 -2.01 9.46
CA PHE A 126 -0.61 -2.51 10.82
C PHE A 126 0.51 -2.01 11.73
N VAL A 127 0.17 -1.61 12.96
CA VAL A 127 1.11 -1.01 13.93
C VAL A 127 2.32 -1.93 14.21
N ASP A 128 2.11 -3.24 14.17
CA ASP A 128 3.12 -4.27 14.38
C ASP A 128 4.08 -4.46 13.19
N SER A 129 3.88 -3.72 12.10
CA SER A 129 4.64 -3.81 10.86
C SER A 129 5.44 -2.51 10.61
N PRO A 130 6.46 -2.19 11.43
CA PRO A 130 7.17 -0.91 11.37
C PRO A 130 7.96 -0.70 10.08
N ALA A 131 8.28 -1.77 9.34
CA ALA A 131 8.94 -1.69 8.04
C ALA A 131 8.08 -0.94 7.01
N SER A 132 6.77 -1.18 6.99
CA SER A 132 5.85 -0.51 6.06
C SER A 132 5.76 0.99 6.35
N GLY A 133 5.75 1.38 7.63
CA GLY A 133 5.76 2.77 8.04
C GLY A 133 7.01 3.53 7.58
N ARG A 134 8.19 2.87 7.58
CA ARG A 134 9.43 3.46 7.03
C ARG A 134 9.32 3.70 5.53
N VAL A 135 8.80 2.73 4.77
CA VAL A 135 8.60 2.87 3.32
C VAL A 135 7.66 4.04 2.99
N LEU A 136 6.56 4.19 3.73
CA LEU A 136 5.60 5.28 3.51
C LEU A 136 6.21 6.65 3.82
N HIS A 137 6.86 6.79 4.98
CA HIS A 137 7.57 8.01 5.36
C HIS A 137 8.60 8.43 4.31
N ASP A 138 9.38 7.45 3.85
CA ASP A 138 10.41 7.61 2.83
C ASP A 138 9.89 8.00 1.44
N ALA A 139 8.64 7.65 1.15
CA ALA A 139 7.92 8.05 -0.05
C ALA A 139 7.22 9.42 0.12
N GLY A 140 7.42 10.10 1.25
CA GLY A 140 6.89 11.44 1.53
C GLY A 140 5.53 11.45 2.23
N PHE A 141 4.96 10.28 2.53
CA PHE A 141 3.69 10.23 3.25
C PHE A 141 3.85 10.75 4.67
N ARG A 142 2.85 11.51 5.13
CA ARG A 142 2.79 12.05 6.49
C ARG A 142 1.79 11.26 7.31
N ARG A 143 2.09 11.08 8.60
CA ARG A 143 1.16 10.46 9.55
C ARG A 143 -0.03 11.39 9.78
N THR A 144 -1.25 10.87 9.75
CA THR A 144 -2.44 11.64 10.12
C THR A 144 -2.67 11.68 11.63
N GLY A 145 -1.97 10.81 12.38
CA GLY A 145 -2.21 10.58 13.81
C GLY A 145 -3.36 9.60 14.08
N ARG A 146 -4.15 9.26 13.06
CA ARG A 146 -5.26 8.31 13.19
C ARG A 146 -4.76 6.88 13.28
N VAL A 147 -5.36 6.13 14.20
CA VAL A 147 -5.23 4.68 14.32
C VAL A 147 -6.62 4.10 14.32
N ALA A 148 -6.90 3.20 13.39
CA ALA A 148 -8.18 2.55 13.26
C ALA A 148 -8.03 1.03 13.33
N GLU A 149 -9.03 0.37 13.89
CA GLU A 149 -9.13 -1.08 13.84
C GLU A 149 -9.46 -1.53 12.42
N ARG A 150 -8.62 -2.40 11.86
CA ARG A 150 -8.84 -2.98 10.52
C ARG A 150 -8.66 -4.48 10.54
N TYR A 151 -9.49 -5.16 9.76
CA TYR A 151 -9.45 -6.61 9.64
C TYR A 151 -8.29 -7.05 8.74
N SER A 152 -7.41 -7.90 9.26
CA SER A 152 -6.40 -8.58 8.46
C SER A 152 -6.99 -9.86 7.90
N VAL A 153 -7.17 -9.93 6.57
CA VAL A 153 -7.66 -11.16 5.91
C VAL A 153 -6.67 -12.32 6.11
N ALA A 154 -5.38 -12.04 5.94
CA ALA A 154 -4.27 -12.96 6.20
C ALA A 154 -4.31 -13.58 7.61
N ARG A 155 -4.49 -12.74 8.63
CA ARG A 155 -4.42 -13.15 10.04
C ARG A 155 -5.78 -13.47 10.66
N LYS A 156 -6.86 -13.32 9.88
CA LYS A 156 -8.26 -13.53 10.26
C LYS A 156 -8.70 -12.83 11.55
N ARG A 157 -8.10 -11.69 11.86
CA ARG A 157 -8.33 -10.92 13.10
C ARG A 157 -8.17 -9.42 12.84
N VAL A 158 -8.77 -8.63 13.73
CA VAL A 158 -8.65 -7.17 13.74
C VAL A 158 -7.34 -6.75 14.40
N PHE A 159 -6.65 -5.80 13.77
CA PHE A 159 -5.42 -5.19 14.28
C PHE A 159 -5.51 -3.66 14.14
N PRO A 160 -4.83 -2.91 15.03
CA PRO A 160 -4.72 -1.47 14.87
C PRO A 160 -3.83 -1.15 13.66
N ALA A 161 -4.31 -0.26 12.80
CA ALA A 161 -3.62 0.23 11.61
C ALA A 161 -3.39 1.73 11.71
N ARG A 162 -2.19 2.18 11.36
CA ARG A 162 -1.81 3.59 11.30
C ARG A 162 -2.05 4.13 9.91
N GLU A 163 -2.72 5.27 9.86
CA GLU A 163 -3.02 5.97 8.62
C GLU A 163 -1.95 7.01 8.28
N TYR A 164 -1.67 7.08 6.98
CA TYR A 164 -0.77 8.03 6.36
C TYR A 164 -1.46 8.66 5.16
N VAL A 165 -1.07 9.90 4.84
CA VAL A 165 -1.57 10.66 3.70
C VAL A 165 -0.41 11.23 2.88
N LEU A 166 -0.61 11.28 1.57
CA LEU A 166 0.21 12.03 0.65
C LEU A 166 -0.67 12.89 -0.27
N THR A 167 -0.20 14.11 -0.54
CA THR A 167 -0.81 15.05 -1.50
C THR A 167 0.27 15.61 -2.43
N PRO A 168 -0.08 16.12 -3.62
CA PRO A 168 0.87 16.71 -4.55
C PRO A 168 1.67 17.87 -3.91
N ALA A 169 2.93 18.03 -4.30
CA ALA A 169 3.76 19.14 -3.84
C ALA A 169 3.11 20.48 -4.22
N GLY A 170 2.99 21.40 -3.25
CA GLY A 170 2.33 22.70 -3.44
C GLY A 170 0.83 22.74 -3.14
N SER A 171 0.19 21.61 -2.83
CA SER A 171 -1.19 21.57 -2.33
C SER A 171 -1.30 21.80 -0.81
N GLY A 172 -0.21 22.25 -0.17
CA GLY A 172 -0.15 22.55 1.26
C GLY A 172 -0.88 23.85 1.57
N GLY A 173 -2.20 23.81 1.59
CA GLY A 173 -3.06 24.89 2.05
C GLY A 173 -4.17 24.32 2.94
N PHE A 174 -4.26 24.87 4.15
CA PHE A 174 -5.40 24.85 5.09
C PHE A 174 -5.49 23.83 6.24
N ASP A 175 -4.81 22.68 6.24
CA ASP A 175 -4.99 21.70 7.33
C ASP A 175 -3.98 21.80 8.51
N ASP A 176 -2.82 22.45 8.31
CA ASP A 176 -1.75 22.48 9.33
C ASP A 176 -2.03 23.44 10.51
N GLU A 177 -2.99 24.38 10.41
CA GLU A 177 -3.29 25.34 11.50
C GLU A 177 -4.25 24.79 12.57
N MET A 178 -4.98 23.70 12.32
CA MET A 178 -6.00 23.21 13.25
C MET A 178 -5.50 22.22 14.30
N ASN A 179 -4.26 21.74 14.21
CA ASN A 179 -3.66 20.84 15.20
C ASN A 179 -2.82 21.54 16.30
N GLY A 180 -2.67 22.87 16.22
CA GLY A 180 -1.88 23.67 17.17
C GLY A 180 -2.65 24.30 18.32
N LEU A 181 -3.99 24.26 18.31
CA LEU A 181 -4.84 25.02 19.25
C LEU A 181 -5.55 24.20 20.34
N ALA A 182 -5.34 22.88 20.41
CA ALA A 182 -6.00 22.01 21.39
C ALA A 182 -5.11 21.56 22.57
N ALA A 183 -4.00 22.24 22.85
CA ALA A 183 -3.12 21.96 24.00
C ALA A 183 -2.88 23.22 24.83
N GLY A 184 -3.92 23.69 25.52
CA GLY A 184 -3.82 24.86 26.40
C GLY A 184 -5.11 25.14 27.17
N GLY A 185 -5.56 24.17 27.96
CA GLY A 185 -6.81 24.26 28.73
C GLY A 185 -6.64 23.77 30.17
N ASP A 186 -6.05 24.64 30.99
CA ASP A 186 -6.46 24.93 32.37
C ASP A 186 -6.62 23.76 33.37
N GLN A 187 -5.58 23.51 34.17
CA GLN A 187 -5.70 22.92 35.50
C GLN A 187 -5.22 23.93 36.54
N LYS A 188 -6.12 24.80 37.01
CA LYS A 188 -6.00 25.50 38.29
C LYS A 188 -7.35 25.64 38.98
N ARG A 189 -7.33 25.29 40.28
CA ARG A 189 -8.32 25.48 41.38
C ARG A 189 -9.06 24.19 41.76
N ALA A 190 -9.21 23.84 43.05
CA ALA A 190 -8.80 24.49 44.29
C ALA A 190 -8.84 23.48 45.45
N ALA A 191 -8.00 23.73 46.46
CA ALA A 191 -8.36 23.57 47.86
C ALA A 191 -8.84 24.93 48.37
#